data_AF-K3ZVL8-F1
#
_entry.id   AF-K3ZVL8-F1
#
_cell.length_a   1.000
_cell.length_b   1.000
_cell.length_c   1.000
_cell.angle_alpha   90.00
_cell.angle_beta   90.00
_cell.angle_gamma   90.00
#
_symmetry.space_group_name_H-M   'P 1'
#
loop_
_entity.id
_entity.type
_entity.pdbx_description
1 polymer ?
#
loop_
_entity_poly.entity_id
_entity_poly.type
_entity_poly.pdbx_seq_one_letter_code
_entity_poly.pdbx_strand_id
1 'polypeptide(L)'
;MARTALPVPAMLPLVLLAVLSVTAAASSRPHPLDPLSPAEITAVRAAVLASPLVPARPITFHYVGLDEPDKPDVLAYAYGGSTPRRRQLLRLLPRRALVIARAGGQSHELRVEVTTNASSAATVLSHAVHRGAGFPILTLEEQFAAVALPPAYPPFVDSVRRRGLDMGDVLCAVFPVGWFGDTGPPERVAKMLCFLAGATANFYARPIEGVTMTVDLDRMAIVAYRDRVAYPVPKAEGTDYRAGKTGPPLAGPQPAPGVVVQPEGRGFHIDGNIVRYAIGLQKEKTLQTLLHCLLKQLFF
;
A
#
# COMPACT_ATOMS: atom_id res chain seq x y z
N MET A 1 56.52 28.85 9.79
CA MET A 1 55.78 29.83 8.97
C MET A 1 54.82 29.05 8.09
N ALA A 2 53.68 28.66 8.66
CA ALA A 2 52.35 29.26 8.48
C ALA A 2 51.57 28.54 7.36
N ARG A 3 50.95 27.40 7.74
CA ARG A 3 49.87 26.76 6.98
C ARG A 3 48.60 27.58 7.24
N THR A 4 48.10 28.29 6.24
CA THR A 4 46.81 28.98 6.30
C THR A 4 45.69 27.99 6.02
N ALA A 5 44.98 27.63 7.08
CA ALA A 5 43.70 26.93 6.99
C ALA A 5 42.64 27.89 6.41
N LEU A 6 41.94 27.45 5.38
CA LEU A 6 40.74 28.14 4.88
C LEU A 6 39.62 28.02 5.92
N PRO A 7 38.84 29.08 6.18
CA PRO A 7 37.84 29.10 7.23
C PRO A 7 36.59 28.30 6.81
N VAL A 8 36.12 27.46 7.74
CA VAL A 8 34.99 26.53 7.59
C VAL A 8 33.57 27.17 7.47
N PRO A 9 33.27 28.47 7.73
CA PRO A 9 31.87 28.91 7.70
C PRO A 9 31.34 29.29 6.31
N ALA A 10 32.17 29.31 5.26
CA ALA A 10 31.74 29.69 3.91
C ALA A 10 31.13 28.54 3.07
N MET A 11 31.20 27.30 3.55
CA MET A 11 30.66 26.11 2.84
C MET A 11 29.22 25.78 3.24
N LEU A 12 28.70 26.28 4.36
CA LEU A 12 27.34 25.99 4.83
C LEU A 12 26.21 26.61 3.98
N PRO A 13 26.29 27.87 3.51
CA PRO A 13 25.20 28.45 2.72
C PRO A 13 25.15 27.93 1.28
N LEU A 14 26.29 27.45 0.74
CA LEU A 14 26.35 26.88 -0.61
C LEU A 14 25.79 25.44 -0.65
N VAL A 15 26.01 24.66 0.41
CA VAL A 15 25.39 23.34 0.56
C VAL A 15 23.88 23.48 0.81
N LEU A 16 23.42 24.50 1.53
CA LEU A 16 21.98 24.77 1.69
C LEU A 16 21.31 25.19 0.38
N LEU A 17 21.97 26.00 -0.47
CA LEU A 17 21.43 26.34 -1.81
C LEU A 17 21.48 25.17 -2.80
N ALA A 18 22.47 24.28 -2.71
CA ALA A 18 22.57 23.09 -3.56
C ALA A 18 21.54 22.01 -3.17
N VAL A 19 21.20 21.89 -1.87
CA VAL A 19 20.13 20.99 -1.40
C VAL A 19 18.73 21.53 -1.72
N LEU A 20 18.57 22.85 -1.91
CA LEU A 20 17.33 23.45 -2.42
C LEU A 20 17.18 23.44 -3.96
N SER A 21 18.20 23.00 -4.71
CA SER A 21 18.18 23.00 -6.18
C SER A 21 17.97 21.61 -6.82
N VAL A 22 17.76 20.57 -6.01
CA VAL A 22 17.38 19.21 -6.48
C VAL A 22 15.99 18.83 -5.95
N THR A 23 15.05 19.77 -6.02
CA THR A 23 13.62 19.43 -5.97
C THR A 23 13.00 19.74 -7.33
N ALA A 24 12.82 18.67 -8.10
CA ALA A 24 11.77 18.50 -9.09
C ALA A 24 11.68 19.54 -10.22
N ALA A 25 12.70 19.61 -11.07
CA ALA A 25 12.53 20.11 -12.44
C ALA A 25 12.51 18.95 -13.43
N ALA A 26 11.53 18.07 -13.27
CA ALA A 26 10.94 17.31 -14.36
C ALA A 26 9.43 17.35 -14.14
N SER A 27 8.81 18.48 -14.49
CA SER A 27 7.36 18.59 -14.63
C SER A 27 6.91 17.76 -15.85
N SER A 28 7.02 16.44 -15.78
CA SER A 28 6.11 15.57 -16.51
C SER A 28 4.79 15.68 -15.76
N ARG A 29 3.79 16.35 -16.34
CA ARG A 29 2.43 16.24 -15.80
C ARG A 29 2.09 14.75 -15.68
N PRO A 30 1.53 14.30 -14.54
CA PRO A 30 1.27 12.89 -14.33
C PRO A 30 0.37 12.36 -15.44
N HIS A 31 0.64 11.14 -15.87
CA HIS A 31 -0.27 10.41 -16.74
C HIS A 31 -1.66 10.34 -16.06
N PRO A 32 -2.78 10.41 -16.79
CA PRO A 32 -4.12 10.41 -16.19
C PRO A 32 -4.40 9.18 -15.30
N LEU A 33 -3.72 8.07 -15.57
CA LEU A 33 -3.79 6.82 -14.80
C LEU A 33 -2.65 6.64 -13.78
N ASP A 34 -1.79 7.64 -13.59
CA ASP A 34 -0.78 7.57 -12.53
C ASP A 34 -1.47 7.51 -11.17
N PRO A 35 -0.96 6.68 -10.24
CA PRO A 35 -1.48 6.60 -8.87
C PRO A 35 -1.45 7.97 -8.21
N LEU A 36 -2.29 8.15 -7.19
CA LEU A 36 -2.31 9.39 -6.41
C LEU A 36 -0.94 9.60 -5.75
N SER A 37 -0.39 10.80 -5.88
CA SER A 37 0.84 11.17 -5.20
C SER A 37 0.61 11.39 -3.69
N PRO A 38 1.66 11.38 -2.85
CA PRO A 38 1.52 11.67 -1.42
C PRO A 38 0.88 13.04 -1.13
N ALA A 39 1.17 14.05 -1.94
CA ALA A 39 0.58 15.39 -1.80
C ALA A 39 -0.93 15.36 -2.14
N GLU A 40 -1.31 14.61 -3.16
CA GLU A 40 -2.71 14.42 -3.55
C GLU A 40 -3.50 13.69 -2.46
N ILE A 41 -2.95 12.61 -1.90
CA ILE A 41 -3.57 11.87 -0.78
C ILE A 41 -3.75 12.79 0.45
N THR A 42 -2.76 13.63 0.74
CA THR A 42 -2.83 14.60 1.84
C THR A 42 -3.93 15.64 1.61
N ALA A 43 -4.04 16.16 0.39
CA ALA A 43 -5.09 17.11 0.01
C ALA A 43 -6.48 16.47 0.06
N VAL A 44 -6.63 15.24 -0.43
CA VAL A 44 -7.88 14.46 -0.35
C VAL A 44 -8.29 14.26 1.11
N ARG A 45 -7.36 13.85 1.97
CA ARG A 45 -7.62 13.69 3.41
C ARG A 45 -8.11 15.00 4.02
N ALA A 46 -7.44 16.12 3.75
CA ALA A 46 -7.84 17.42 4.27
C ALA A 46 -9.24 17.83 3.80
N ALA A 47 -9.54 17.65 2.50
CA ALA A 47 -10.84 17.96 1.91
C ALA A 47 -11.98 17.14 2.55
N VAL A 48 -11.77 15.82 2.73
CA VAL A 48 -12.78 14.94 3.34
C VAL A 48 -12.99 15.28 4.83
N LEU A 49 -11.92 15.55 5.59
CA LEU A 49 -12.03 15.91 7.00
C LEU A 49 -12.70 17.27 7.23
N ALA A 50 -12.53 18.21 6.30
CA ALA A 50 -13.17 19.53 6.34
C ALA A 50 -14.60 19.53 5.78
N SER A 51 -15.00 18.48 5.06
CA SER A 51 -16.30 18.44 4.40
C SER A 51 -17.45 18.37 5.42
N PRO A 52 -18.48 19.23 5.30
CA PRO A 52 -19.68 19.14 6.13
C PRO A 52 -20.59 17.97 5.75
N LEU A 53 -20.35 17.31 4.61
CA LEU A 53 -21.18 16.21 4.09
C LEU A 53 -21.06 14.93 4.95
N VAL A 54 -19.98 14.80 5.71
CA VAL A 54 -19.79 13.74 6.69
C VAL A 54 -19.58 14.40 8.05
N PRO A 55 -20.65 14.68 8.82
CA PRO A 55 -20.52 15.39 10.10
C PRO A 55 -20.02 14.48 11.23
N ALA A 56 -20.30 13.18 11.17
CA ALA A 56 -19.94 12.22 12.20
C ALA A 56 -18.40 12.08 12.33
N ARG A 57 -17.93 11.88 13.57
CA ARG A 57 -16.51 11.68 13.90
C ARG A 57 -16.37 10.51 14.89
N PRO A 58 -15.21 9.83 14.93
CA PRO A 58 -14.06 9.96 14.01
C PRO A 58 -14.40 9.47 12.58
N ILE A 59 -13.61 9.92 11.59
CA ILE A 59 -13.64 9.37 10.23
C ILE A 59 -12.44 8.42 10.08
N THR A 60 -12.68 7.19 9.64
CA THR A 60 -11.64 6.23 9.22
C THR A 60 -11.66 6.05 7.71
N PHE A 61 -10.48 6.00 7.07
CA PHE A 61 -10.36 5.83 5.63
C PHE A 61 -10.06 4.35 5.33
N HIS A 62 -10.96 3.69 4.61
CA HIS A 62 -10.82 2.28 4.24
C HIS A 62 -10.27 2.11 2.83
N TYR A 63 -10.48 3.10 1.97
CA TYR A 63 -9.91 3.15 0.63
C TYR A 63 -9.73 4.60 0.20
N VAL A 64 -8.57 4.89 -0.39
CA VAL A 64 -8.28 6.14 -1.11
C VAL A 64 -7.52 5.75 -2.36
N GLY A 65 -8.11 5.99 -3.52
CA GLY A 65 -7.51 5.64 -4.80
C GLY A 65 -7.96 6.57 -5.91
N LEU A 66 -7.35 6.42 -7.09
CA LEU A 66 -7.70 7.20 -8.27
C LEU A 66 -9.15 6.88 -8.68
N ASP A 67 -9.99 7.91 -8.83
CA ASP A 67 -11.26 7.79 -9.55
C ASP A 67 -10.89 7.88 -11.03
N GLU A 68 -10.78 6.72 -11.68
CA GLU A 68 -10.24 6.61 -13.04
C GLU A 68 -11.05 7.49 -14.02
N PRO A 69 -10.39 8.24 -14.91
CA PRO A 69 -11.07 8.99 -15.95
C PRO A 69 -11.85 8.08 -16.89
N ASP A 70 -12.89 8.64 -17.52
CA ASP A 70 -13.71 7.89 -18.48
C ASP A 70 -12.86 7.31 -19.61
N LYS A 71 -13.12 6.04 -19.96
CA LYS A 71 -12.34 5.31 -20.97
C LYS A 71 -12.20 6.07 -22.31
N PRO A 72 -13.24 6.70 -22.88
CA PRO A 72 -13.09 7.50 -24.10
C PRO A 72 -12.08 8.64 -23.98
N ASP A 73 -12.00 9.28 -22.81
CA ASP A 73 -11.04 10.37 -22.55
C ASP A 73 -9.62 9.85 -22.45
N VAL A 74 -9.42 8.69 -21.82
CA VAL A 74 -8.12 8.01 -21.77
C VAL A 74 -7.67 7.58 -23.17
N LEU A 75 -8.57 7.05 -24.00
CA LEU A 75 -8.25 6.68 -25.38
C LEU A 75 -7.93 7.91 -26.24
N ALA A 76 -8.67 9.01 -26.06
CA ALA A 76 -8.35 10.28 -26.69
C ALA A 76 -6.98 10.80 -26.24
N TYR A 77 -6.64 10.64 -24.95
CA TYR A 77 -5.32 10.98 -24.39
C TYR A 77 -4.20 10.19 -25.04
N ALA A 78 -4.35 8.87 -25.11
CA ALA A 78 -3.33 7.97 -25.62
C ALA A 78 -3.13 8.09 -27.14
N TYR A 79 -4.21 8.26 -27.91
CA TYR A 79 -4.18 8.10 -29.38
C TYR A 79 -4.65 9.31 -30.18
N GLY A 80 -5.29 10.32 -29.56
CA GLY A 80 -5.89 11.46 -30.25
C GLY A 80 -4.91 12.54 -30.75
N GLY A 81 -3.60 12.31 -30.63
CA GLY A 81 -2.53 13.31 -30.62
C GLY A 81 -2.07 13.93 -31.94
N SER A 82 -2.93 14.07 -32.97
CA SER A 82 -2.52 14.62 -34.27
C SER A 82 -2.46 16.16 -34.32
N THR A 83 -3.05 16.90 -33.37
CA THR A 83 -3.05 18.37 -33.39
C THR A 83 -2.70 19.03 -32.05
N PRO A 84 -2.04 20.23 -32.06
CA PRO A 84 -1.63 20.94 -30.84
C PRO A 84 -2.79 21.26 -29.88
N ARG A 85 -3.97 21.58 -30.42
CA ARG A 85 -5.18 21.90 -29.64
C ARG A 85 -5.73 20.69 -28.88
N ARG A 86 -5.65 19.48 -29.46
CA ARG A 86 -6.00 18.23 -28.75
C ARG A 86 -4.99 17.92 -27.64
N ARG A 87 -3.69 18.08 -27.87
CA ARG A 87 -2.66 17.91 -26.81
C ARG A 87 -2.89 18.82 -25.60
N GLN A 88 -3.53 19.98 -25.79
CA GLN A 88 -3.92 20.88 -24.71
C GLN A 88 -5.20 20.47 -23.96
N LEU A 89 -6.16 19.82 -24.61
CA LEU A 89 -7.34 19.25 -23.95
C LEU A 89 -7.01 17.98 -23.16
N LEU A 90 -6.11 17.16 -23.69
CA LEU A 90 -5.57 15.97 -23.01
C LEU A 90 -4.74 16.32 -21.76
N ARG A 91 -4.28 17.59 -21.67
CA ARG A 91 -3.61 18.17 -20.50
C ARG A 91 -4.56 18.61 -19.38
N LEU A 92 -5.88 18.47 -19.55
CA LEU A 92 -6.93 18.99 -18.67
C LEU A 92 -7.81 17.93 -18.02
N LEU A 93 -7.52 16.63 -18.19
CA LEU A 93 -8.33 15.60 -17.52
C LEU A 93 -8.28 15.83 -16.01
N PRO A 94 -9.43 16.05 -15.34
CA PRO A 94 -9.45 16.31 -13.92
C PRO A 94 -8.94 15.08 -13.20
N ARG A 95 -8.00 15.28 -12.27
CA ARG A 95 -7.58 14.21 -11.37
C ARG A 95 -8.57 14.14 -10.24
N ARG A 96 -9.11 12.95 -10.00
CA ARG A 96 -10.11 12.71 -8.97
C ARG A 96 -9.69 11.52 -8.11
N ALA A 97 -10.12 11.52 -6.87
CA ALA A 97 -9.95 10.42 -5.95
C ALA A 97 -11.31 9.85 -5.54
N LEU A 98 -11.41 8.53 -5.56
CA LEU A 98 -12.49 7.78 -4.93
C LEU A 98 -12.07 7.49 -3.49
N VAL A 99 -12.93 7.86 -2.55
CA VAL A 99 -12.72 7.66 -1.12
C VAL A 99 -13.86 6.82 -0.56
N ILE A 100 -13.51 5.73 0.12
CA ILE A 100 -14.44 4.99 0.96
C ILE A 100 -14.02 5.17 2.40
N ALA A 101 -14.85 5.87 3.18
CA ALA A 101 -14.58 6.20 4.57
C ALA A 101 -15.73 5.70 5.47
N ARG A 102 -15.46 5.48 6.75
CA ARG A 102 -16.50 5.18 7.74
C ARG A 102 -16.55 6.24 8.83
N ALA A 103 -17.78 6.59 9.23
CA ALA A 103 -18.06 7.50 10.32
C ALA A 103 -19.48 7.25 10.84
N GLY A 104 -19.69 7.33 12.16
CA GLY A 104 -21.03 7.16 12.75
C GLY A 104 -21.72 5.83 12.38
N GLY A 105 -20.96 4.75 12.20
CA GLY A 105 -21.48 3.43 11.79
C GLY A 105 -21.86 3.31 10.31
N GLN A 106 -21.66 4.36 9.50
CA GLN A 106 -22.02 4.38 8.08
C GLN A 106 -20.78 4.34 7.19
N SER A 107 -20.92 3.75 6.00
CA SER A 107 -19.93 3.82 4.94
C SER A 107 -20.27 4.97 3.99
N HIS A 108 -19.32 5.88 3.80
CA HIS A 108 -19.41 7.05 2.96
C HIS A 108 -18.54 6.86 1.72
N GLU A 109 -19.13 7.05 0.55
CA GLU A 109 -18.44 7.08 -0.74
C GLU A 109 -18.33 8.54 -1.18
N LEU A 110 -17.11 9.01 -1.40
CA LEU A 110 -16.85 10.38 -1.83
C LEU A 110 -16.02 10.39 -3.11
N ARG A 111 -16.33 11.32 -4.00
CA ARG A 111 -15.44 11.70 -5.09
C ARG A 111 -14.85 13.06 -4.79
N VAL A 112 -13.54 13.15 -4.87
CA VAL A 112 -12.78 14.36 -4.53
C VAL A 112 -12.01 14.81 -5.74
N GLU A 113 -12.22 16.04 -6.20
CA GLU A 113 -11.37 16.65 -7.21
C GLU A 113 -10.04 17.05 -6.59
N VAL A 114 -8.97 16.61 -7.22
CA VAL A 114 -7.59 16.85 -6.83
C VAL A 114 -7.00 17.86 -7.80
N THR A 115 -6.75 19.07 -7.32
CA THR A 115 -6.21 20.13 -8.14
C THR A 115 -4.70 19.97 -8.29
N THR A 116 -4.21 19.87 -9.53
CA THR A 116 -2.78 19.68 -9.83
C THR A 116 -1.92 20.92 -9.58
N ASN A 117 -2.54 22.07 -9.30
CA ASN A 117 -1.89 23.31 -8.93
C ASN A 117 -1.89 23.47 -7.40
N ALA A 118 -0.72 23.66 -6.81
CA ALA A 118 -0.52 23.82 -5.36
C ALA A 118 -1.30 24.99 -4.72
N SER A 119 -1.93 25.86 -5.53
CA SER A 119 -2.69 27.04 -5.10
C SER A 119 -4.19 26.80 -4.98
N SER A 120 -4.71 25.65 -5.40
CA SER A 120 -6.13 25.31 -5.25
C SER A 120 -6.29 24.15 -4.28
N ALA A 121 -7.33 24.21 -3.43
CA ALA A 121 -7.63 23.15 -2.48
C ALA A 121 -8.43 22.03 -3.15
N ALA A 122 -8.14 20.78 -2.79
CA ALA A 122 -8.96 19.65 -3.19
C ALA A 122 -10.40 19.84 -2.67
N THR A 123 -11.38 19.44 -3.48
CA THR A 123 -12.80 19.71 -3.21
C THR A 123 -13.62 18.44 -3.33
N VAL A 124 -14.51 18.18 -2.36
CA VAL A 124 -15.44 17.05 -2.44
C VAL A 124 -16.53 17.38 -3.47
N LEU A 125 -16.56 16.62 -4.56
CA LEU A 125 -17.52 16.78 -5.66
C LEU A 125 -18.86 16.12 -5.37
N SER A 126 -18.82 14.93 -4.78
CA SER A 126 -20.02 14.15 -4.48
C SER A 126 -19.82 13.30 -3.23
N HIS A 127 -20.93 13.01 -2.56
CA HIS A 127 -21.01 12.14 -1.40
C HIS A 127 -22.26 11.27 -1.50
N ALA A 128 -22.11 9.99 -1.16
CA ALA A 128 -23.21 9.06 -0.94
C ALA A 128 -22.94 8.23 0.32
N VAL A 129 -24.01 7.77 0.96
CA VAL A 129 -23.93 6.72 2.00
C VAL A 129 -24.24 5.39 1.34
N HIS A 130 -23.35 4.42 1.45
CA HIS A 130 -23.61 3.06 0.97
C HIS A 130 -24.73 2.43 1.80
N ARG A 131 -25.81 2.03 1.13
CA ARG A 131 -27.00 1.39 1.74
C ARG A 131 -27.13 -0.10 1.38
N GLY A 132 -26.28 -0.60 0.48
CA GLY A 132 -26.30 -1.99 0.08
C GLY A 132 -25.70 -2.92 1.14
N ALA A 133 -25.69 -4.21 0.85
CA ALA A 133 -24.96 -5.19 1.64
C ALA A 133 -23.43 -4.98 1.51
N GLY A 134 -22.68 -5.53 2.46
CA GLY A 134 -21.22 -5.49 2.46
C GLY A 134 -20.62 -4.28 3.17
N PHE A 135 -19.38 -4.45 3.60
CA PHE A 135 -18.60 -3.45 4.32
C PHE A 135 -17.26 -3.22 3.61
N PRO A 136 -16.62 -2.06 3.83
CA PRO A 136 -15.34 -1.76 3.20
C PRO A 136 -14.21 -2.62 3.80
N ILE A 137 -13.06 -2.59 3.13
CA ILE A 137 -11.83 -3.29 3.52
C ILE A 137 -11.46 -2.98 4.98
N LEU A 138 -11.04 -3.98 5.75
CA LEU A 138 -10.59 -3.77 7.13
C LEU A 138 -9.30 -2.94 7.15
N THR A 139 -9.22 -1.95 8.03
CA THR A 139 -7.95 -1.22 8.20
C THR A 139 -7.00 -1.99 9.11
N LEU A 140 -5.72 -1.65 9.08
CA LEU A 140 -4.75 -2.25 10.00
C LEU A 140 -5.02 -1.81 11.45
N GLU A 141 -5.45 -0.57 11.66
CA GLU A 141 -5.80 -0.02 12.97
C GLU A 141 -6.95 -0.80 13.61
N GLU A 142 -8.00 -1.12 12.84
CA GLU A 142 -9.12 -1.94 13.33
C GLU A 142 -8.66 -3.34 13.71
N GLN A 143 -7.80 -3.94 12.88
CA GLN A 143 -7.26 -5.28 13.15
C GLN A 143 -6.39 -5.28 14.41
N PHE A 144 -5.52 -4.29 14.57
CA PHE A 144 -4.68 -4.15 15.77
C PHE A 144 -5.51 -3.90 17.03
N ALA A 145 -6.52 -3.01 16.96
CA ALA A 145 -7.42 -2.77 18.08
C ALA A 145 -8.19 -4.03 18.47
N ALA A 146 -8.67 -4.80 17.48
CA ALA A 146 -9.38 -6.04 17.74
C ALA A 146 -8.48 -7.07 18.44
N VAL A 147 -7.27 -7.33 17.92
CA VAL A 147 -6.37 -8.35 18.51
C VAL A 147 -5.79 -7.95 19.87
N ALA A 148 -6.01 -6.71 20.32
CA ALA A 148 -5.69 -6.25 21.68
C ALA A 148 -6.79 -6.58 22.71
N LEU A 149 -7.99 -6.97 22.28
CA LEU A 149 -9.12 -7.33 23.17
C LEU A 149 -8.91 -8.62 23.98
N PRO A 150 -8.35 -9.72 23.43
CA PRO A 150 -8.35 -11.03 24.09
C PRO A 150 -7.70 -11.09 25.49
N PRO A 151 -6.55 -10.42 25.76
CA PRO A 151 -5.96 -10.41 27.10
C PRO A 151 -6.87 -9.82 28.19
N ALA A 152 -7.80 -8.94 27.82
CA ALA A 152 -8.77 -8.32 28.73
C ALA A 152 -10.13 -9.04 28.76
N TYR A 153 -10.26 -10.19 28.09
CA TYR A 153 -11.52 -10.93 27.97
C TYR A 153 -11.48 -12.20 28.84
N PRO A 154 -12.05 -12.18 30.06
CA PRO A 154 -11.88 -13.26 31.05
C PRO A 154 -12.21 -14.67 30.53
N PRO A 155 -13.30 -14.89 29.75
CA PRO A 155 -13.59 -16.22 29.22
C PRO A 155 -12.47 -16.80 28.34
N PHE A 156 -11.78 -15.95 27.57
CA PHE A 156 -10.65 -16.40 26.75
C PHE A 156 -9.40 -16.65 27.60
N VAL A 157 -9.07 -15.74 28.53
CA VAL A 157 -7.94 -15.90 29.45
C VAL A 157 -8.05 -17.21 30.24
N ASP A 158 -9.24 -17.52 30.75
CA ASP A 158 -9.50 -18.79 31.45
C ASP A 158 -9.31 -20.00 30.54
N SER A 159 -9.67 -19.88 29.27
CA SER A 159 -9.57 -20.96 28.28
C SER A 159 -8.13 -21.23 27.85
N VAL A 160 -7.30 -20.19 27.79
CA VAL A 160 -5.85 -20.29 27.60
C VAL A 160 -5.19 -20.93 28.82
N ARG A 161 -5.55 -20.49 30.03
CA ARG A 161 -5.08 -21.07 31.30
C ARG A 161 -5.44 -22.55 31.44
N ARG A 162 -6.67 -22.96 31.13
CA ARG A 162 -7.09 -24.38 31.17
C ARG A 162 -6.30 -25.28 30.21
N ARG A 163 -5.71 -24.70 29.16
CA ARG A 163 -4.82 -25.41 28.21
C ARG A 163 -3.35 -25.42 28.65
N GLY A 164 -3.04 -24.84 29.81
CA GLY A 164 -1.67 -24.73 30.32
C GLY A 164 -0.79 -23.81 29.48
N LEU A 165 -1.38 -22.83 28.81
CA LEU A 165 -0.68 -21.88 27.94
C LEU A 165 -0.49 -20.54 28.67
N ASP A 166 0.57 -19.82 28.32
CA ASP A 166 0.79 -18.44 28.74
C ASP A 166 0.11 -17.49 27.75
N MET A 167 -0.69 -16.54 28.25
CA MET A 167 -1.26 -15.49 27.39
C MET A 167 -0.19 -14.61 26.74
N GLY A 168 0.98 -14.44 27.37
CA GLY A 168 2.07 -13.64 26.81
C GLY A 168 2.59 -14.18 25.46
N ASP A 169 2.41 -15.48 25.20
CA ASP A 169 2.80 -16.14 23.96
C ASP A 169 1.66 -16.27 22.95
N VAL A 170 0.45 -15.79 23.27
CA VAL A 170 -0.71 -15.93 22.40
C VAL A 170 -0.82 -14.75 21.45
N LEU A 171 -0.87 -15.04 20.15
CA LEU A 171 -1.15 -14.06 19.10
C LEU A 171 -2.48 -14.39 18.44
N CYS A 172 -3.30 -13.37 18.20
CA CYS A 172 -4.56 -13.52 17.50
C CYS A 172 -4.53 -12.78 16.16
N ALA A 173 -5.36 -13.23 15.22
CA ALA A 173 -5.56 -12.59 13.93
C ALA A 173 -7.05 -12.51 13.61
N VAL A 174 -7.41 -11.47 12.85
CA VAL A 174 -8.78 -11.18 12.43
C VAL A 174 -9.02 -11.77 11.04
N PHE A 175 -10.14 -12.46 10.89
CA PHE A 175 -10.56 -13.10 9.66
C PHE A 175 -11.97 -12.63 9.29
N PRO A 176 -12.20 -12.19 8.04
CA PRO A 176 -13.55 -11.86 7.59
C PRO A 176 -14.44 -13.10 7.67
N VAL A 177 -15.70 -12.91 8.09
CA VAL A 177 -16.64 -14.02 8.22
C VAL A 177 -17.37 -14.34 6.92
N GLY A 178 -17.49 -13.38 6.00
CA GLY A 178 -18.33 -13.52 4.81
C GLY A 178 -19.83 -13.46 5.17
N TRP A 179 -20.68 -14.08 4.34
CA TRP A 179 -22.13 -14.13 4.55
C TRP A 179 -22.65 -15.55 4.28
N PHE A 180 -23.54 -16.04 5.15
CA PHE A 180 -24.01 -17.43 5.13
C PHE A 180 -25.54 -17.55 5.09
N GLY A 181 -26.25 -16.59 4.47
CA GLY A 181 -27.70 -16.67 4.28
C GLY A 181 -28.56 -15.96 5.33
N ASP A 182 -27.95 -15.26 6.29
CA ASP A 182 -28.70 -14.52 7.30
C ASP A 182 -29.48 -13.35 6.67
N THR A 183 -30.74 -13.18 7.10
CA THR A 183 -31.66 -12.13 6.66
C THR A 183 -31.77 -10.98 7.66
N GLY A 184 -31.09 -11.08 8.81
CA GLY A 184 -30.97 -10.00 9.78
C GLY A 184 -30.25 -8.76 9.24
N PRO A 185 -30.24 -7.65 10.00
CA PRO A 185 -29.46 -6.48 9.63
C PRO A 185 -27.98 -6.85 9.48
N PRO A 186 -27.26 -6.29 8.48
CA PRO A 186 -25.87 -6.64 8.27
C PRO A 186 -25.02 -6.19 9.47
N GLU A 187 -24.31 -7.13 10.07
CA GLU A 187 -23.40 -6.87 11.19
C GLU A 187 -21.95 -6.78 10.71
N ARG A 188 -21.23 -5.77 11.17
CA ARG A 188 -19.82 -5.58 10.82
C ARG A 188 -18.92 -6.35 11.79
N VAL A 189 -19.00 -7.68 11.68
CA VAL A 189 -18.27 -8.60 12.56
C VAL A 189 -17.14 -9.32 11.83
N ALA A 190 -16.11 -9.69 12.59
CA ALA A 190 -15.03 -10.53 12.14
C ALA A 190 -14.79 -11.70 13.11
N LYS A 191 -14.28 -12.81 12.60
CA LYS A 191 -13.80 -13.92 13.42
C LYS A 191 -12.39 -13.63 13.88
N MET A 192 -12.08 -14.03 15.10
CA MET A 192 -10.73 -13.96 15.63
C MET A 192 -10.29 -15.34 16.06
N LEU A 193 -9.14 -15.74 15.52
CA LEU A 193 -8.48 -17.02 15.79
C LEU A 193 -7.12 -16.72 16.40
N CYS A 194 -6.70 -17.57 17.33
CA CYS A 194 -5.48 -17.37 18.09
C CYS A 194 -4.52 -18.55 17.94
N PHE A 195 -3.25 -18.23 18.10
CA PHE A 195 -2.11 -19.07 17.81
C PHE A 195 -1.08 -18.91 18.92
N LEU A 196 -0.26 -19.95 19.14
CA LEU A 196 0.81 -19.91 20.11
C LEU A 196 2.14 -19.58 19.43
N ALA A 197 2.66 -18.40 19.73
CA ALA A 197 3.93 -17.89 19.26
C ALA A 197 5.10 -18.28 20.19
N GLY A 198 6.17 -17.48 20.20
CA GLY A 198 7.35 -17.64 21.07
C GLY A 198 8.39 -18.60 20.48
N ALA A 199 8.09 -19.90 20.47
CA ALA A 199 9.05 -20.95 20.14
C ALA A 199 9.41 -21.06 18.64
N THR A 200 8.59 -20.47 17.75
CA THR A 200 8.78 -20.49 16.29
C THR A 200 8.23 -19.20 15.69
N ALA A 201 8.80 -18.74 14.57
CA ALA A 201 8.21 -17.66 13.79
C ALA A 201 6.91 -18.09 13.08
N ASN A 202 6.69 -19.39 12.87
CA ASN A 202 5.52 -19.91 12.19
C ASN A 202 4.38 -20.20 13.18
N PHE A 203 3.86 -19.16 13.82
CA PHE A 203 2.74 -19.30 14.76
C PHE A 203 1.48 -19.86 14.09
N TYR A 204 1.30 -19.67 12.76
CA TYR A 204 0.21 -20.30 12.01
C TYR A 204 0.22 -21.83 12.06
N ALA A 205 1.38 -22.47 12.25
CA ALA A 205 1.48 -23.92 12.44
C ALA A 205 1.05 -24.37 13.85
N ARG A 206 0.71 -23.43 14.74
CA ARG A 206 0.39 -23.68 16.16
C ARG A 206 -0.93 -23.05 16.58
N PRO A 207 -2.06 -23.41 15.94
CA PRO A 207 -3.37 -22.87 16.29
C PRO A 207 -3.83 -23.32 17.69
N ILE A 208 -4.55 -22.43 18.38
CA ILE A 208 -5.33 -22.76 19.57
C ILE A 208 -6.72 -23.22 19.09
N GLU A 209 -6.80 -24.51 18.76
CA GLU A 209 -7.99 -25.09 18.14
C GLU A 209 -9.22 -25.10 19.07
N GLY A 210 -10.39 -25.10 18.44
CA GLY A 210 -11.69 -25.18 19.11
C GLY A 210 -12.17 -23.87 19.75
N VAL A 211 -11.32 -22.84 19.81
CA VAL A 211 -11.66 -21.51 20.31
C VAL A 211 -11.95 -20.56 19.13
N THR A 212 -13.05 -19.83 19.19
CA THR A 212 -13.37 -18.79 18.23
C THR A 212 -14.01 -17.61 18.93
N MET A 213 -13.49 -16.42 18.68
CA MET A 213 -14.09 -15.15 19.08
C MET A 213 -14.76 -14.48 17.89
N THR A 214 -15.87 -13.80 18.11
CA THR A 214 -16.49 -12.89 17.14
C THR A 214 -16.37 -11.48 17.69
N VAL A 215 -15.82 -10.58 16.89
CA VAL A 215 -15.59 -9.18 17.25
C VAL A 215 -16.47 -8.29 16.39
N ASP A 216 -17.24 -7.43 17.03
CA ASP A 216 -17.91 -6.30 16.37
C ASP A 216 -16.88 -5.19 16.19
N LEU A 217 -16.62 -4.81 14.94
CA LEU A 217 -15.58 -3.86 14.58
C LEU A 217 -16.01 -2.39 14.76
N ASP A 218 -17.31 -2.12 14.80
CA ASP A 218 -17.80 -0.75 15.04
C ASP A 218 -17.85 -0.46 16.54
N ARG A 219 -18.21 -1.45 17.36
CA ARG A 219 -18.20 -1.36 18.84
C ARG A 219 -16.83 -1.66 19.45
N MET A 220 -15.91 -2.22 18.65
CA MET A 220 -14.61 -2.74 19.08
C MET A 220 -14.70 -3.64 20.32
N ALA A 221 -15.54 -4.67 20.23
CA ALA A 221 -15.84 -5.55 21.36
C ALA A 221 -16.02 -7.00 20.92
N ILE A 222 -15.59 -7.94 21.77
CA ILE A 222 -15.90 -9.37 21.59
C ILE A 222 -17.38 -9.57 21.92
N VAL A 223 -18.18 -9.92 20.91
CA VAL A 223 -19.65 -10.08 21.01
C VAL A 223 -20.09 -11.53 21.08
N ALA A 224 -19.23 -12.47 20.66
CA ALA A 224 -19.47 -13.88 20.87
C ALA A 224 -18.18 -14.64 21.15
N TYR A 225 -18.28 -15.66 21.99
CA TYR A 225 -17.18 -16.53 22.35
C TYR A 225 -17.63 -17.99 22.28
N ARG A 226 -16.83 -18.84 21.64
CA ARG A 226 -17.07 -20.27 21.56
C ARG A 226 -15.77 -21.02 21.85
N ASP A 227 -15.73 -21.75 22.96
CA ASP A 227 -14.70 -22.74 23.27
C ASP A 227 -15.35 -24.12 23.24
N ARG A 228 -15.19 -24.83 22.11
CA ARG A 228 -15.93 -26.08 21.84
C ARG A 228 -15.15 -27.32 22.23
N VAL A 229 -13.84 -27.32 22.00
CA VAL A 229 -12.96 -28.47 22.18
C VAL A 229 -11.58 -27.98 22.59
N ALA A 230 -10.94 -28.68 23.53
CA ALA A 230 -9.56 -28.43 23.92
C ALA A 230 -8.65 -29.48 23.28
N TYR A 231 -8.04 -29.14 22.14
CA TYR A 231 -6.96 -29.93 21.55
C TYR A 231 -5.59 -29.43 22.01
N PRO A 232 -4.58 -30.32 22.10
CA PRO A 232 -3.21 -29.89 22.36
C PRO A 232 -2.73 -29.02 21.20
N VAL A 233 -2.01 -27.94 21.52
CA VAL A 233 -1.38 -27.10 20.51
C VAL A 233 -0.25 -27.88 19.82
N PRO A 234 -0.16 -27.88 18.48
CA PRO A 234 0.96 -28.50 17.78
C PRO A 234 2.32 -28.00 18.27
N LYS A 235 3.31 -28.89 18.24
CA LYS A 235 4.66 -28.54 18.68
C LYS A 235 5.33 -27.58 17.71
N ALA A 236 6.34 -26.86 18.19
CA ALA A 236 7.07 -25.88 17.38
C ALA A 236 8.18 -26.51 16.53
N GLU A 237 8.66 -27.71 16.88
CA GLU A 237 9.79 -28.33 16.21
C GLU A 237 9.51 -28.55 14.72
N GLY A 238 10.48 -28.21 13.86
CA GLY A 238 10.36 -28.36 12.42
C GLY A 238 9.45 -27.36 11.71
N THR A 239 8.89 -26.36 12.41
CA THR A 239 7.95 -25.40 11.80
C THR A 239 8.57 -24.06 11.42
N ASP A 240 9.71 -23.69 12.02
CA ASP A 240 10.37 -22.39 11.76
C ASP A 240 10.93 -22.38 10.34
N TYR A 241 10.70 -21.30 9.59
CA TYR A 241 11.14 -21.16 8.20
C TYR A 241 12.38 -20.26 8.05
N ARG A 242 12.88 -19.67 9.13
CA ARG A 242 14.05 -18.79 9.08
C ARG A 242 15.32 -19.64 9.03
N ALA A 243 16.18 -19.36 8.05
CA ALA A 243 17.41 -20.13 7.83
C ALA A 243 18.30 -20.27 9.08
N GLY A 244 18.36 -19.23 9.94
CA GLY A 244 19.12 -19.26 11.19
C GLY A 244 18.52 -20.12 12.31
N LYS A 245 17.30 -20.66 12.14
CA LYS A 245 16.58 -21.49 13.12
C LYS A 245 16.34 -22.92 12.64
N THR A 246 16.28 -23.16 11.33
CA THR A 246 16.13 -24.50 10.76
C THR A 246 17.38 -25.36 10.91
N GLY A 247 18.57 -24.72 10.96
CA GLY A 247 19.85 -25.39 11.16
C GLY A 247 20.26 -26.34 10.02
N PRO A 248 21.54 -26.76 9.95
CA PRO A 248 21.95 -27.86 9.09
C PRO A 248 21.38 -29.22 9.56
N PRO A 249 21.20 -30.18 8.64
CA PRO A 249 21.42 -30.06 7.19
C PRO A 249 20.26 -29.33 6.52
N LEU A 250 20.58 -28.27 5.76
CA LEU A 250 19.63 -27.71 4.81
C LEU A 250 19.40 -28.77 3.73
N ALA A 251 18.15 -29.11 3.47
CA ALA A 251 17.82 -30.15 2.49
C ALA A 251 18.27 -29.72 1.09
N GLY A 252 19.15 -30.52 0.48
CA GLY A 252 19.55 -30.38 -0.92
C GLY A 252 21.02 -29.96 -1.13
N PRO A 253 21.54 -30.16 -2.35
CA PRO A 253 22.87 -29.72 -2.71
C PRO A 253 22.95 -28.19 -2.69
N GLN A 254 24.11 -27.66 -2.31
CA GLN A 254 24.36 -26.22 -2.45
C GLN A 254 24.23 -25.84 -3.94
N PRO A 255 23.34 -24.89 -4.30
CA PRO A 255 23.19 -24.47 -5.68
C PRO A 255 24.49 -23.81 -6.14
N ALA A 256 24.92 -24.12 -7.37
CA ALA A 256 26.03 -23.43 -7.99
C ALA A 256 25.70 -21.93 -8.13
N PRO A 257 26.62 -21.02 -7.78
CA PRO A 257 26.40 -19.59 -7.98
C PRO A 257 26.12 -19.28 -9.46
N GLY A 258 24.98 -18.65 -9.74
CA GLY A 258 24.63 -18.14 -11.07
C GLY A 258 24.82 -16.64 -11.14
N VAL A 259 25.37 -16.14 -12.24
CA VAL A 259 25.51 -14.70 -12.49
C VAL A 259 24.71 -14.34 -13.74
N VAL A 260 23.80 -13.37 -13.61
CA VAL A 260 23.06 -12.79 -14.74
C VAL A 260 23.67 -11.43 -15.05
N VAL A 261 24.15 -11.25 -16.28
CA VAL A 261 24.75 -9.98 -16.75
C VAL A 261 23.94 -9.46 -17.93
N GLN A 262 23.72 -8.13 -17.97
CA GLN A 262 23.13 -7.42 -19.12
C GLN A 262 24.17 -6.43 -19.67
N PRO A 263 25.09 -6.86 -20.56
CA PRO A 263 26.25 -6.05 -20.98
C PRO A 263 25.87 -4.71 -21.61
N GLU A 264 24.73 -4.66 -22.28
CA GLU A 264 24.22 -3.47 -22.97
C GLU A 264 23.20 -2.68 -22.12
N GLY A 265 23.01 -3.09 -20.87
CA GLY A 265 22.00 -2.57 -19.95
C GLY A 265 20.62 -3.23 -20.12
N ARG A 266 19.62 -2.64 -19.47
CA ARG A 266 18.24 -3.13 -19.49
C ARG A 266 17.60 -2.97 -20.88
N GLY A 267 16.87 -3.99 -21.32
CA GLY A 267 16.08 -3.97 -22.57
C GLY A 267 14.74 -3.22 -22.47
N PHE A 268 14.52 -2.46 -21.41
CA PHE A 268 13.29 -1.69 -21.18
C PHE A 268 13.60 -0.27 -20.71
N HIS A 269 12.71 0.66 -21.02
CA HIS A 269 12.75 2.04 -20.54
C HIS A 269 11.50 2.32 -19.71
N ILE A 270 11.68 2.96 -18.55
CA ILE A 270 10.61 3.37 -17.65
C ILE A 270 10.65 4.90 -17.57
N ASP A 271 9.53 5.53 -17.93
CA ASP A 271 9.30 6.97 -17.89
C ASP A 271 8.03 7.21 -17.05
N GLY A 272 8.20 7.60 -15.78
CA GLY A 272 7.12 7.54 -14.80
C GLY A 272 6.58 6.12 -14.66
N ASN A 273 5.28 5.93 -14.91
CA ASN A 273 4.64 4.60 -14.95
C ASN A 273 4.48 4.04 -16.38
N ILE A 274 5.08 4.67 -17.40
CA ILE A 274 5.05 4.17 -18.77
C ILE A 274 6.24 3.24 -18.99
N VAL A 275 5.96 1.95 -19.17
CA VAL A 275 6.95 0.92 -19.49
C VAL A 275 7.01 0.72 -21.00
N ARG A 276 8.20 0.89 -21.58
CA ARG A 276 8.49 0.57 -22.99
C ARG A 276 9.43 -0.63 -23.02
N TYR A 277 8.97 -1.72 -23.62
CA TYR A 277 9.69 -3.00 -23.68
C TYR A 277 9.58 -3.58 -25.09
N ALA A 278 10.67 -4.21 -25.54
CA ALA A 278 10.92 -4.62 -26.93
C ALA A 278 10.98 -3.46 -27.94
N ILE A 279 11.63 -3.72 -29.09
CA ILE A 279 11.90 -2.79 -30.21
C ILE A 279 12.97 -1.73 -29.92
N GLY A 280 14.23 -2.07 -30.21
CA GLY A 280 15.06 -1.23 -31.08
C GLY A 280 15.54 0.15 -30.61
N LEU A 281 15.73 0.42 -29.32
CA LEU A 281 16.48 1.61 -28.86
C LEU A 281 18.01 1.52 -29.12
N GLN A 282 18.49 0.44 -29.73
CA GLN A 282 19.87 0.37 -30.23
C GLN A 282 20.11 1.15 -31.53
N LYS A 283 19.06 1.55 -32.29
CA LYS A 283 19.27 2.25 -33.58
C LYS A 283 19.95 3.61 -33.45
N GLU A 284 19.79 4.33 -32.33
CA GLU A 284 20.49 5.61 -32.13
C GLU A 284 21.99 5.43 -31.92
N LYS A 285 22.41 4.35 -31.22
CA LYS A 285 23.84 4.03 -31.11
C LYS A 285 24.42 3.60 -32.45
N THR A 286 23.68 2.87 -33.28
CA THR A 286 24.16 2.46 -34.62
C THR A 286 24.38 3.66 -35.54
N LEU A 287 23.52 4.70 -35.49
CA LEU A 287 23.68 5.89 -36.32
C LEU A 287 24.89 6.73 -35.91
N GLN A 288 25.14 6.89 -34.61
CA GLN A 288 26.33 7.57 -34.11
C GLN A 288 27.61 6.81 -34.45
N THR A 289 27.62 5.47 -34.35
CA THR A 289 28.77 4.64 -34.73
C THR A 289 29.01 4.63 -36.25
N LEU A 290 27.95 4.62 -37.07
CA LEU A 290 28.03 4.76 -38.53
C LEU A 290 28.54 6.14 -38.94
N LEU A 291 28.06 7.22 -38.31
CA LEU A 291 28.54 8.58 -38.56
C LEU A 291 30.01 8.74 -38.15
N HIS A 292 30.42 8.14 -37.03
CA HIS A 292 31.83 8.13 -36.60
C HIS A 292 32.74 7.31 -37.54
N CYS A 293 32.25 6.21 -38.11
CA CYS A 293 33.00 5.42 -39.10
C CYS A 293 33.11 6.16 -40.45
N LEU A 294 32.01 6.76 -40.93
CA LEU A 294 31.99 7.55 -42.17
C LEU A 294 32.91 8.78 -42.07
N LEU A 295 32.91 9.48 -40.94
CA LEU A 295 33.83 10.60 -40.70
C LEU A 295 35.30 10.13 -40.67
N LYS A 296 35.61 8.95 -40.12
CA LYS A 296 36.99 8.43 -40.15
C LYS A 296 37.47 8.03 -41.55
N GLN A 297 36.58 7.61 -42.45
CA GLN A 297 36.92 7.28 -43.85
C GLN A 297 37.03 8.50 -44.77
N LEU A 298 36.48 9.66 -44.37
CA LEU A 298 36.54 10.90 -45.15
C LEU A 298 37.75 11.78 -44.80
N PHE A 299 38.46 11.50 -43.70
CA PHE A 299 39.58 12.30 -43.19
C PHE A 299 40.91 11.52 -43.10
N PHE A 300 41.02 10.37 -43.76
CA PHE A 300 42.27 9.65 -44.02
C PHE A 300 42.30 9.10 -45.44
#